data_AF-A0A9D2NGT8-F1
#
_entry.id   AF-A0A9D2NGT8-F1
#
_cell.length_a   1.000
_cell.length_b   1.000
_cell.length_c   1.000
_cell.angle_alpha   90.00
_cell.angle_beta   90.00
_cell.angle_gamma   90.00
#
_symmetry.space_group_name_H-M   'P 1'
#
loop_
_entity.id
_entity.type
_entity.pdbx_description
1 polymer ?
#
loop_
_entity_poly.entity_id
_entity_poly.type
_entity_poly.pdbx_seq_one_letter_code
_entity_poly.pdbx_strand_id
1 'polypeptide(L)'
;MQKSYESFRFVNLYRRKIFMEDGLIIAAVILLFVVFVIAVIAAFLKSPFKYPYFTHYFDVSGKRNPQPEDLIDQFLIEGNFLLLQEHNEKIRLWKTKCKKKIEHSILKKYRVKQYRECLDDDNAYEFVLFRQQTRYRQKDYVKKSYKVSQAVEYFDCDYMYLLNRDRQLADINYECTLREYHSKNQRRLLTKELRNKIMIRDNYTCQICGKYMPDEVGLQVDHIVPVSKGGRSISSNLQVLCSKCNGSKSNK
;
A
#
# COMPACT_ATOMS: atom_id res chain seq x y z
N MET A 1 7.92 -4.58 89.91
CA MET A 1 8.94 -4.57 88.83
C MET A 1 8.45 -5.12 87.49
N GLN A 2 7.40 -5.95 87.42
CA GLN A 2 6.93 -6.58 86.16
C GLN A 2 6.22 -5.61 85.18
N LYS A 3 5.46 -4.62 85.70
CA LYS A 3 4.72 -3.64 84.87
C LYS A 3 5.62 -2.67 84.07
N SER A 4 6.83 -2.35 84.54
CA SER A 4 7.73 -1.45 83.79
C SER A 4 8.48 -2.18 82.66
N TYR A 5 8.75 -3.47 82.80
CA TYR A 5 9.42 -4.29 81.77
C TYR A 5 8.51 -4.55 80.56
N GLU A 6 7.23 -4.83 80.79
CA GLU A 6 6.20 -5.00 79.74
C GLU A 6 5.99 -3.70 78.93
N SER A 7 5.89 -2.55 79.61
CA SER A 7 5.75 -1.24 78.96
C SER A 7 6.96 -0.89 78.09
N PHE A 8 8.18 -1.18 78.56
CA PHE A 8 9.40 -0.94 77.80
C PHE A 8 9.55 -1.88 76.57
N ARG A 9 9.06 -3.12 76.67
CA ARG A 9 8.95 -4.05 75.52
C ARG A 9 7.93 -3.57 74.49
N PHE A 10 6.77 -3.08 74.93
CA PHE A 10 5.71 -2.57 74.06
C PHE A 10 6.18 -1.33 73.27
N VAL A 11 6.82 -0.37 73.94
CA VAL A 11 7.38 0.82 73.28
C VAL A 11 8.47 0.44 72.28
N ASN A 12 9.37 -0.50 72.60
CA ASN A 12 10.40 -0.97 71.67
C ASN A 12 9.84 -1.74 70.46
N LEU A 13 8.78 -2.56 70.65
CA LEU A 13 8.09 -3.24 69.55
C LEU A 13 7.39 -2.24 68.63
N TYR A 14 6.72 -1.24 69.20
CA TYR A 14 6.06 -0.17 68.44
C TYR A 14 7.09 0.67 67.66
N ARG A 15 8.22 1.02 68.29
CA ARG A 15 9.33 1.75 67.65
C ARG A 15 9.99 0.93 66.53
N ARG A 16 10.20 -0.37 66.72
CA ARG A 16 10.68 -1.28 65.66
C ARG A 16 9.69 -1.41 64.52
N LYS A 17 8.39 -1.45 64.80
CA LYS A 17 7.34 -1.54 63.78
C LYS A 17 7.27 -0.26 62.94
N ILE A 18 7.29 0.91 63.58
CA ILE A 18 7.37 2.22 62.90
C ILE A 18 8.66 2.32 62.06
N PHE A 19 9.82 1.93 62.63
CA PHE A 19 11.10 1.97 61.90
C PHE A 19 11.14 1.00 60.70
N MET A 20 10.47 -0.16 60.80
CA MET A 20 10.30 -1.08 59.68
C MET A 20 9.32 -0.55 58.63
N GLU A 21 8.21 0.10 59.04
CA GLU A 21 7.24 0.73 58.13
C GLU A 21 7.86 1.93 57.39
N ASP A 22 8.58 2.80 58.09
CA ASP A 22 9.33 3.93 57.51
C ASP A 22 10.43 3.42 56.55
N GLY A 23 11.15 2.36 56.93
CA GLY A 23 12.13 1.70 56.08
C GLY A 23 11.52 1.11 54.80
N LEU A 24 10.32 0.52 54.90
CA LEU A 24 9.56 0.01 53.75
C LEU A 24 9.10 1.13 52.82
N ILE A 25 8.63 2.26 53.36
CA ILE A 25 8.22 3.43 52.58
C ILE A 25 9.42 4.03 51.84
N ILE A 26 10.56 4.20 52.52
CA ILE A 26 11.79 4.72 51.90
C ILE A 26 12.27 3.79 50.78
N ALA A 27 12.27 2.47 51.01
CA ALA A 27 12.65 1.49 50.00
C ALA A 27 11.72 1.53 48.78
N ALA A 28 10.40 1.68 48.98
CA ALA A 28 9.43 1.81 47.90
C ALA A 28 9.64 3.10 47.07
N VAL A 29 9.94 4.23 47.72
CA VAL A 29 10.24 5.50 47.04
C VAL A 29 11.52 5.40 46.21
N ILE A 30 12.58 4.78 46.75
CA ILE A 30 13.83 4.55 46.02
C ILE A 30 13.58 3.64 44.81
N LEU A 31 12.81 2.56 44.98
CA LEU A 31 12.44 1.65 43.88
C LEU A 31 11.69 2.40 42.77
N LEU A 32 10.68 3.21 43.13
CA LEU A 32 9.94 4.03 42.16
C LEU A 32 10.84 5.02 41.43
N PHE A 33 11.78 5.66 42.14
CA PHE A 33 12.75 6.56 41.53
C PHE A 33 13.68 5.82 40.56
N VAL A 34 14.18 4.64 40.93
CA VAL A 34 15.01 3.80 40.06
C VAL A 34 14.23 3.38 38.81
N VAL A 35 12.99 2.93 38.96
CA VAL A 35 12.10 2.59 37.83
C VAL A 35 11.90 3.80 36.93
N PHE A 36 11.68 4.99 37.51
CA PHE A 36 11.54 6.23 36.76
C PHE A 36 12.82 6.57 35.99
N VAL A 37 13.99 6.52 36.63
CA VAL A 37 15.29 6.77 35.97
C VAL A 37 15.53 5.76 34.83
N ILE A 38 15.24 4.47 35.05
CA ILE A 38 15.33 3.45 34.01
C ILE A 38 14.39 3.77 32.85
N ALA A 39 13.15 4.19 33.12
CA ALA A 39 12.18 4.57 32.09
C ALA A 39 12.66 5.80 31.28
N VAL A 40 13.24 6.80 31.94
CA VAL A 40 13.83 7.98 31.29
C VAL A 40 15.00 7.58 30.39
N ILE A 41 15.91 6.73 30.89
CA ILE A 41 17.04 6.21 30.10
C ILE A 41 16.52 5.41 28.91
N ALA A 42 15.56 4.51 29.10
CA ALA A 42 14.97 3.70 28.03
C ALA A 42 14.30 4.59 26.97
N ALA A 43 13.56 5.62 27.38
CA ALA A 43 12.98 6.60 26.47
C ALA A 43 14.05 7.38 25.70
N PHE A 44 15.16 7.75 26.34
CA PHE A 44 16.28 8.42 25.69
C PHE A 44 17.03 7.49 24.72
N LEU A 45 17.11 6.19 25.01
CA LEU A 45 17.74 5.20 24.13
C LEU A 45 16.81 4.75 23.00
N LYS A 46 15.48 4.90 23.11
CA LYS A 46 14.55 4.55 22.04
C LYS A 46 14.89 5.29 20.73
N SER A 47 14.78 4.58 19.60
CA SER A 47 15.03 5.18 18.29
C SER A 47 14.01 6.28 18.00
N PRO A 48 14.46 7.48 17.59
CA PRO A 48 13.58 8.57 17.21
C PRO A 48 13.27 8.57 15.71
N PHE A 49 13.80 7.59 14.97
CA PHE A 49 13.67 7.50 13.52
C PHE A 49 12.60 6.46 13.18
N LYS A 50 11.67 6.87 12.31
CA LYS A 50 10.66 5.99 11.72
C LYS A 50 10.62 6.32 10.24
N TYR A 51 10.89 5.32 9.40
CA TYR A 51 10.90 5.49 7.96
C TYR A 51 9.50 5.86 7.46
N PRO A 52 9.36 6.87 6.58
CA PRO A 52 8.07 7.30 6.08
C PRO A 52 7.69 6.48 4.84
N TYR A 53 7.05 5.33 5.02
CA TYR A 53 6.55 4.51 3.91
C TYR A 53 5.36 5.16 3.19
N PHE A 54 5.26 4.92 1.89
CA PHE A 54 4.05 5.11 1.11
C PHE A 54 3.26 3.81 1.14
N THR A 55 1.98 3.84 1.51
CA THR A 55 1.13 2.66 1.48
C THR A 55 -0.11 2.93 0.65
N HIS A 56 -0.38 2.08 -0.35
CA HIS A 56 -1.59 2.13 -1.15
C HIS A 56 -2.33 0.79 -1.14
N TYR A 57 -3.66 0.84 -1.06
CA TYR A 57 -4.50 -0.33 -0.90
C TYR A 57 -5.33 -0.59 -2.14
N PHE A 58 -5.18 -1.77 -2.74
CA PHE A 58 -5.99 -2.22 -3.87
C PHE A 58 -7.09 -3.18 -3.40
N ASP A 59 -8.35 -2.81 -3.62
CA ASP A 59 -9.46 -3.75 -3.46
C ASP A 59 -9.47 -4.71 -4.66
N VAL A 60 -9.18 -5.98 -4.40
CA VAL A 60 -9.19 -7.04 -5.42
C VAL A 60 -10.37 -8.00 -5.24
N SER A 61 -11.41 -7.57 -4.53
CA SER A 61 -12.67 -8.31 -4.40
C SER A 61 -13.30 -8.55 -5.76
N GLY A 62 -13.63 -9.80 -6.07
CA GLY A 62 -14.21 -10.18 -7.35
C GLY A 62 -13.21 -10.34 -8.50
N LYS A 63 -11.93 -9.95 -8.35
CA LYS A 63 -10.89 -10.19 -9.35
C LYS A 63 -10.33 -11.62 -9.22
N ARG A 64 -10.22 -12.34 -10.34
CA ARG A 64 -9.55 -13.65 -10.40
C ARG A 64 -8.05 -13.44 -10.63
N ASN A 65 -7.22 -13.97 -9.74
CA ASN A 65 -5.76 -13.89 -9.79
C ASN A 65 -5.22 -12.47 -10.12
N PRO A 66 -5.51 -11.46 -9.29
CA PRO A 66 -4.95 -10.12 -9.47
C PRO A 66 -3.42 -10.20 -9.46
N GLN A 67 -2.76 -9.38 -10.27
CA GLN A 67 -1.30 -9.21 -10.20
C GLN A 67 -1.01 -7.81 -9.69
N PRO A 68 -0.14 -7.64 -8.68
CA PRO A 68 0.23 -6.33 -8.15
C PRO A 68 0.70 -5.36 -9.24
N GLU A 69 1.52 -5.83 -10.18
CA GLU A 69 2.11 -5.02 -11.24
C GLU A 69 1.06 -4.42 -12.19
N ASP A 70 0.01 -5.17 -12.52
CA ASP A 70 -1.09 -4.67 -13.35
C ASP A 70 -1.93 -3.62 -12.59
N LEU A 71 -2.07 -3.77 -11.27
CA LEU A 71 -2.78 -2.80 -10.44
C LEU A 71 -1.97 -1.51 -10.29
N ILE A 72 -0.65 -1.63 -10.17
CA ILE A 72 0.28 -0.49 -10.19
C ILE A 72 0.23 0.20 -11.56
N ASP A 73 0.21 -0.56 -12.66
CA ASP A 73 0.03 0.02 -14.00
C ASP A 73 -1.28 0.81 -14.09
N GLN A 74 -2.40 0.23 -13.63
CA GLN A 74 -3.69 0.92 -13.60
C GLN A 74 -3.63 2.20 -12.76
N PHE A 75 -3.03 2.13 -11.57
CA PHE A 75 -2.83 3.29 -10.70
C PHE A 75 -2.03 4.41 -11.39
N LEU A 76 -0.98 4.06 -12.13
CA LEU A 76 -0.17 5.03 -12.87
C LEU A 76 -0.91 5.62 -14.08
N ILE A 77 -1.62 4.79 -14.84
CA ILE A 77 -2.47 5.20 -15.98
C ILE A 77 -3.56 6.20 -15.54
N GLU A 78 -4.09 6.04 -14.33
CA GLU A 78 -5.04 6.98 -13.73
C GLU A 78 -4.42 8.36 -13.38
N GLY A 79 -3.13 8.57 -13.63
CA GLY A 79 -2.44 9.85 -13.45
C GLY A 79 -1.88 10.06 -12.04
N ASN A 80 -1.77 9.00 -11.24
CA ASN A 80 -1.37 9.11 -9.83
C ASN A 80 0.15 9.19 -9.60
N PHE A 81 0.96 9.32 -10.65
CA PHE A 81 2.42 9.39 -10.51
C PHE A 81 2.88 10.58 -9.65
N LEU A 82 2.16 11.71 -9.70
CA LEU A 82 2.46 12.90 -8.88
C LEU A 82 2.49 12.56 -7.37
N LEU A 83 1.59 11.70 -6.90
CA LEU A 83 1.55 11.28 -5.49
C LEU A 83 2.84 10.56 -5.08
N LEU A 84 3.43 9.79 -5.99
CA LEU A 84 4.68 9.06 -5.76
C LEU A 84 5.87 10.03 -5.72
N GLN A 85 5.87 11.03 -6.60
CA GLN A 85 6.89 12.09 -6.63
C GLN A 85 6.89 12.92 -5.36
N GLU A 86 5.71 13.38 -4.92
CA GLU A 86 5.55 14.13 -3.67
C GLU A 86 6.02 13.31 -2.47
N HIS A 87 5.71 12.00 -2.46
CA HIS A 87 6.18 11.12 -1.40
C HIS A 87 7.70 10.91 -1.42
N ASN A 88 8.31 10.80 -2.60
CA ASN A 88 9.77 10.70 -2.70
C ASN A 88 10.45 11.95 -2.13
N GLU A 89 9.90 13.14 -2.42
CA GLU A 89 10.36 14.39 -1.83
C GLU A 89 10.19 14.42 -0.30
N LYS A 90 9.07 13.89 0.22
CA LYS A 90 8.86 13.71 1.66
C LYS A 90 9.95 12.83 2.29
N ILE A 91 10.32 11.71 1.65
CA ILE A 91 11.43 10.85 2.10
C ILE A 91 12.75 11.64 2.12
N ARG A 92 13.06 12.39 1.06
CA ARG A 92 14.29 13.21 0.95
C ARG A 92 14.37 14.27 2.06
N LEU A 93 13.26 14.98 2.31
CA LEU A 93 13.15 15.96 3.38
C LEU A 93 13.28 15.30 4.76
N TRP A 94 12.67 14.14 4.97
CA TRP A 94 12.80 13.37 6.21
C TRP A 94 14.26 12.98 6.47
N LYS A 95 14.97 12.44 5.47
CA LYS A 95 16.41 12.11 5.60
C LYS A 95 17.24 13.32 6.01
N THR A 96 16.97 14.47 5.42
CA THR A 96 17.66 15.73 5.75
C THR A 96 17.38 16.16 7.20
N LYS A 97 16.12 16.07 7.65
CA LYS A 97 15.75 16.35 9.05
C LYS A 97 16.42 15.38 10.02
N CYS A 98 16.51 14.09 9.68
CA CYS A 98 17.20 13.08 10.50
C CYS A 98 18.69 13.39 10.65
N LYS A 99 19.38 13.77 9.57
CA LYS A 99 20.80 14.16 9.61
C LYS A 99 21.03 15.33 10.58
N LYS A 100 20.23 16.41 10.46
CA LYS A 100 20.27 17.53 11.41
C LYS A 100 20.03 17.08 12.85
N LYS A 101 19.04 16.20 13.08
CA LYS A 101 18.75 15.66 14.42
C LYS A 101 19.94 14.88 15.01
N ILE A 102 20.68 14.15 14.19
CA ILE A 102 21.90 13.44 14.60
C ILE A 102 23.01 14.43 14.93
N GLU A 103 23.22 15.45 14.10
CA GLU A 103 24.26 16.47 14.29
C GLU A 103 24.12 17.24 15.61
N HIS A 104 22.88 17.52 16.03
CA HIS A 104 22.56 18.17 17.30
C HIS A 104 22.43 17.19 18.48
N SER A 105 22.61 15.88 18.27
CA SER A 105 22.48 14.89 19.35
C SER A 105 23.76 14.76 20.17
N ILE A 106 23.61 14.57 21.49
CA ILE A 106 24.71 14.19 22.39
C ILE A 106 25.21 12.77 22.06
N LEU A 107 24.30 11.86 21.70
CA LEU A 107 24.59 10.45 21.40
C LEU A 107 24.82 10.20 19.90
N LYS A 108 25.66 11.02 19.24
CA LYS A 108 25.82 11.00 17.76
C LYS A 108 26.04 9.61 17.18
N LYS A 109 27.03 8.87 17.69
CA LYS A 109 27.38 7.52 17.19
C LYS A 109 26.19 6.55 17.28
N TYR A 110 25.47 6.59 18.39
CA TYR A 110 24.29 5.74 18.60
C TYR A 110 23.13 6.15 17.69
N ARG A 111 22.87 7.46 17.52
CA ARG A 111 21.84 7.95 16.59
C ARG A 111 22.16 7.64 15.13
N VAL A 112 23.42 7.70 14.73
CA VAL A 112 23.85 7.25 13.38
C VAL A 112 23.50 5.78 13.16
N LYS A 113 23.79 4.91 14.14
CA LYS A 113 23.45 3.48 14.06
C LYS A 113 21.94 3.28 13.91
N GLN A 114 21.14 3.89 14.79
CA GLN A 114 19.67 3.80 14.74
C GLN A 114 19.08 4.33 13.44
N TYR A 115 19.65 5.41 12.89
CA TYR A 115 19.20 5.95 11.62
C TYR A 115 19.50 4.98 10.47
N ARG A 116 20.70 4.39 10.42
CA ARG A 116 21.06 3.41 9.40
C ARG A 116 20.16 2.17 9.44
N GLU A 117 19.87 1.66 10.64
CA GLU A 117 18.95 0.53 10.85
C GLU A 117 17.50 0.85 10.45
N CYS A 118 17.15 2.13 10.36
CA CYS A 118 15.81 2.60 9.98
C CYS A 118 15.71 2.90 8.47
N LEU A 119 16.80 2.91 7.71
CA LEU A 119 16.74 3.18 6.27
C LEU A 119 16.21 1.95 5.54
N ASP A 120 15.21 2.16 4.68
CA ASP A 120 14.53 1.10 3.95
C ASP A 120 14.06 1.60 2.58
N ASP A 121 15.00 2.19 1.83
CA ASP A 121 14.71 2.83 0.54
C ASP A 121 14.23 1.84 -0.53
N ASP A 122 14.66 0.58 -0.41
CA ASP A 122 14.33 -0.49 -1.34
C ASP A 122 12.86 -0.93 -1.24
N ASN A 123 12.22 -0.68 -0.08
CA ASN A 123 10.84 -1.08 0.22
C ASN A 123 9.96 0.14 0.58
N ALA A 124 10.36 1.33 0.14
CA ALA A 124 9.73 2.59 0.54
C ALA A 124 8.25 2.70 0.11
N TYR A 125 7.85 1.97 -0.92
CA TYR A 125 6.50 1.98 -1.48
C TYR A 125 5.84 0.61 -1.34
N GLU A 126 4.84 0.55 -0.47
CA GLU A 126 4.07 -0.64 -0.12
C GLU A 126 2.70 -0.62 -0.80
N PHE A 127 2.43 -1.63 -1.62
CA PHE A 127 1.11 -1.85 -2.23
C PHE A 127 0.47 -3.08 -1.60
N VAL A 128 -0.70 -2.89 -1.01
CA VAL A 128 -1.42 -3.93 -0.27
C VAL A 128 -2.67 -4.32 -1.03
N LEU A 129 -2.73 -5.57 -1.49
CA LEU A 129 -3.92 -6.13 -2.08
C LEU A 129 -4.79 -6.67 -0.95
N PHE A 130 -6.06 -6.27 -0.91
CA PHE A 130 -7.01 -6.76 0.07
C PHE A 130 -8.31 -7.27 -0.57
N ARG A 131 -8.98 -8.18 0.12
CA ARG A 131 -10.29 -8.70 -0.25
C ARG A 131 -11.32 -8.43 0.84
N GLN A 132 -12.52 -8.05 0.44
CA GLN A 132 -13.70 -7.96 1.27
C GLN A 132 -14.39 -9.32 1.35
N GLN A 133 -14.29 -10.00 2.48
CA GLN A 133 -14.97 -11.27 2.71
C GLN A 133 -16.26 -11.05 3.50
N THR A 134 -17.36 -11.65 3.04
CA THR A 134 -18.58 -11.74 3.87
C THR A 134 -18.37 -12.82 4.92
N ARG A 135 -18.39 -12.42 6.18
CA ARG A 135 -18.48 -13.31 7.34
C ARG A 135 -19.90 -13.32 7.86
N TYR A 136 -20.25 -14.38 8.58
CA TYR A 136 -21.56 -14.53 9.18
C TYR A 136 -21.40 -14.80 10.66
N ARG A 137 -22.20 -14.11 11.47
CA ARG A 137 -22.33 -14.36 12.90
C ARG A 137 -23.74 -14.87 13.16
N GLN A 138 -23.85 -16.00 13.84
CA GLN A 138 -25.11 -16.55 14.28
C GLN A 138 -25.28 -16.30 15.78
N LYS A 139 -26.41 -15.71 16.17
CA LYS A 139 -26.83 -15.55 17.57
C LYS A 139 -28.34 -15.68 17.63
N ASP A 140 -28.86 -16.45 18.58
CA ASP A 140 -30.31 -16.67 18.76
C ASP A 140 -31.01 -17.14 17.48
N TYR A 141 -30.37 -18.05 16.73
CA TYR A 141 -30.80 -18.55 15.40
C TYR A 141 -30.90 -17.47 14.29
N VAL A 142 -30.53 -16.22 14.57
CA VAL A 142 -30.46 -15.15 13.58
C VAL A 142 -29.05 -15.07 12.98
N LYS A 143 -28.95 -15.24 11.66
CA LYS A 143 -27.70 -15.09 10.91
C LYS A 143 -27.54 -13.63 10.45
N LYS A 144 -26.51 -12.94 10.94
CA LYS A 144 -26.15 -11.59 10.49
C LYS A 144 -24.85 -11.63 9.71
N SER A 145 -24.84 -11.01 8.53
CA SER A 145 -23.63 -10.89 7.70
C SER A 145 -22.84 -9.62 8.06
N TYR A 146 -21.53 -9.67 7.94
CA TYR A 146 -20.63 -8.52 8.07
C TYR A 146 -19.45 -8.68 7.11
N LYS A 147 -18.81 -7.57 6.73
CA LYS A 147 -17.64 -7.57 5.85
C LYS A 147 -16.36 -7.47 6.66
N VAL A 148 -15.33 -8.20 6.24
CA VAL A 148 -13.99 -8.13 6.82
C VAL A 148 -12.99 -7.93 5.68
N SER A 149 -12.17 -6.90 5.80
CA SER A 149 -11.00 -6.68 4.94
C SER A 149 -9.89 -7.63 5.35
N GLN A 150 -9.39 -8.43 4.41
CA GLN A 150 -8.22 -9.28 4.62
C GLN A 150 -7.17 -8.93 3.57
N ALA A 151 -5.98 -8.50 4.02
CA ALA A 151 -4.82 -8.40 3.14
C ALA A 151 -4.46 -9.79 2.61
N VAL A 152 -4.25 -9.90 1.31
CA VAL A 152 -3.96 -11.17 0.63
C VAL A 152 -2.56 -11.21 0.05
N GLU A 153 -1.99 -10.05 -0.28
CA GLU A 153 -0.68 -9.93 -0.90
C GLU A 153 -0.11 -8.53 -0.63
N TYR A 154 1.21 -8.47 -0.50
CA TYR A 154 1.99 -7.26 -0.31
C TYR A 154 3.00 -7.18 -1.45
N PHE A 155 3.21 -5.99 -1.98
CA PHE A 155 4.23 -5.71 -2.98
C PHE A 155 4.97 -4.45 -2.57
N ASP A 156 6.22 -4.60 -2.19
CA ASP A 156 7.13 -3.51 -1.85
C ASP A 156 8.09 -3.22 -3.02
N CYS A 157 8.46 -1.95 -3.15
CA CYS A 157 9.43 -1.53 -4.16
C CYS A 157 10.07 -0.18 -3.83
N ASP A 158 11.16 0.12 -4.54
CA ASP A 158 11.82 1.40 -4.52
C ASP A 158 11.15 2.41 -5.48
N TYR A 159 11.52 3.69 -5.34
CA TYR A 159 11.02 4.75 -6.22
C TYR A 159 11.43 4.56 -7.68
N MET A 160 12.60 3.99 -7.94
CA MET A 160 13.15 3.83 -9.29
C MET A 160 12.37 2.79 -10.10
N TYR A 161 11.89 1.74 -9.45
CA TYR A 161 10.97 0.76 -10.03
C TYR A 161 9.73 1.47 -10.57
N LEU A 162 9.08 2.29 -9.75
CA LEU A 162 7.87 3.01 -10.14
C LEU A 162 8.13 4.05 -11.24
N LEU A 163 9.24 4.80 -11.15
CA LEU A 163 9.63 5.75 -12.18
C LEU A 163 9.92 5.07 -13.54
N ASN A 164 10.62 3.95 -13.52
CA ASN A 164 10.91 3.19 -14.75
C ASN A 164 9.64 2.57 -15.33
N ARG A 165 8.69 2.19 -14.48
CA ARG A 165 7.40 1.65 -14.90
C ARG A 165 6.51 2.74 -15.53
N ASP A 166 6.44 3.91 -14.91
CA ASP A 166 5.75 5.09 -15.46
C ASP A 166 6.30 5.50 -16.82
N ARG A 167 7.63 5.51 -17.00
CA ARG A 167 8.27 5.76 -18.31
C ARG A 167 7.85 4.76 -19.39
N GLN A 168 7.83 3.47 -19.06
CA GLN A 168 7.39 2.44 -20.01
C GLN A 168 5.91 2.60 -20.38
N LEU A 169 5.08 3.03 -19.43
CA LEU A 169 3.66 3.33 -19.70
C LEU A 169 3.53 4.58 -20.58
N ALA A 170 4.35 5.61 -20.35
CA ALA A 170 4.41 6.80 -21.19
C ALA A 170 4.79 6.46 -22.64
N ASP A 171 5.73 5.53 -22.86
CA ASP A 171 6.13 5.07 -24.19
C ASP A 171 4.95 4.43 -24.98
N ILE A 172 3.94 3.93 -24.28
CA ILE A 172 2.71 3.36 -24.87
C ILE A 172 1.49 4.26 -24.65
N ASN A 173 1.71 5.56 -24.39
CA ASN A 173 0.70 6.59 -24.18
C ASN A 173 -0.33 6.25 -23.08
N TYR A 174 0.07 5.48 -22.07
CA TYR A 174 -0.79 5.05 -20.96
C TYR A 174 -2.08 4.31 -21.42
N GLU A 175 -2.07 3.66 -22.59
CA GLU A 175 -3.28 3.07 -23.16
C GLU A 175 -3.73 1.76 -22.50
N CYS A 176 -2.79 0.99 -21.94
CA CYS A 176 -3.04 -0.29 -21.27
C CYS A 176 -1.90 -0.67 -20.33
N THR A 177 -2.03 -1.78 -19.61
CA THR A 177 -0.93 -2.27 -18.75
C THR A 177 0.23 -2.82 -19.59
N LEU A 178 1.45 -2.83 -19.02
CA LEU A 178 2.63 -3.35 -19.72
C LEU A 178 2.46 -4.84 -20.06
N ARG A 179 1.83 -5.59 -19.17
CA ARG A 179 1.54 -7.01 -19.39
C ARG A 179 0.59 -7.22 -20.57
N GLU A 180 -0.44 -6.39 -20.70
CA GLU A 180 -1.35 -6.42 -21.85
C GLU A 180 -0.63 -6.02 -23.14
N TYR A 181 0.14 -4.94 -23.10
CA TYR A 181 0.90 -4.46 -24.25
C TYR A 181 1.84 -5.54 -24.81
N HIS A 182 2.62 -6.21 -23.94
CA HIS A 182 3.58 -7.23 -24.35
C HIS A 182 2.99 -8.64 -24.52
N SER A 183 1.69 -8.84 -24.29
CA SER A 183 1.05 -10.13 -24.45
C SER A 183 1.22 -10.69 -25.87
N LYS A 184 1.62 -11.96 -26.00
CA LYS A 184 1.67 -12.66 -27.30
C LYS A 184 0.28 -12.89 -27.88
N ASN A 185 -0.73 -13.03 -27.02
CA ASN A 185 -2.10 -13.37 -27.42
C ASN A 185 -2.99 -12.13 -27.49
N GLN A 186 -2.62 -11.15 -28.32
CA GLN A 186 -3.34 -9.87 -28.43
C GLN A 186 -4.84 -10.04 -28.71
N ARG A 187 -5.23 -10.99 -29.57
CA ARG A 187 -6.65 -11.26 -29.86
C ARG A 187 -7.47 -11.66 -28.63
N ARG A 188 -6.85 -12.31 -27.63
CA ARG A 188 -7.50 -12.72 -26.38
C ARG A 188 -7.79 -11.52 -25.45
N LEU A 189 -7.05 -10.43 -25.60
CA LEU A 189 -7.25 -9.19 -24.84
C LEU A 189 -8.49 -8.40 -25.29
N LEU A 190 -9.05 -8.71 -26.47
CA LEU A 190 -10.26 -8.06 -26.97
C LEU A 190 -11.52 -8.60 -26.25
N THR A 191 -11.60 -8.31 -24.95
CA THR A 191 -12.69 -8.70 -24.06
C THR A 191 -14.01 -8.03 -24.46
N LYS A 192 -15.14 -8.55 -23.96
CA LYS A 192 -16.46 -7.92 -24.16
C LYS A 192 -16.47 -6.47 -23.68
N GLU A 193 -15.83 -6.20 -22.54
CA GLU A 193 -15.75 -4.84 -21.99
C GLU A 193 -14.96 -3.90 -22.91
N LEU A 194 -13.79 -4.33 -23.39
CA LEU A 194 -13.00 -3.52 -24.32
C LEU A 194 -13.76 -3.29 -25.63
N ARG A 195 -14.41 -4.32 -26.18
CA ARG A 195 -15.28 -4.16 -27.36
C ARG A 195 -16.34 -3.09 -27.13
N ASN A 196 -17.07 -3.18 -26.02
CA ASN A 196 -18.10 -2.21 -25.67
C ASN A 196 -17.53 -0.78 -25.56
N LYS A 197 -16.36 -0.60 -24.93
CA LYS A 197 -15.69 0.71 -24.84
C LYS A 197 -15.40 1.29 -26.22
N ILE A 198 -14.86 0.48 -27.14
CA ILE A 198 -14.58 0.92 -28.52
C ILE A 198 -15.87 1.22 -29.29
N MET A 199 -16.92 0.39 -29.14
CA MET A 199 -18.22 0.65 -29.75
C MET A 199 -18.83 1.96 -29.31
N ILE A 200 -18.78 2.26 -28.01
CA ILE A 200 -19.28 3.53 -27.45
C ILE A 200 -18.44 4.71 -27.94
N ARG A 201 -17.09 4.59 -27.91
CA ARG A 201 -16.17 5.63 -28.38
C ARG A 201 -16.45 6.01 -29.84
N ASP A 202 -16.65 5.01 -30.69
CA ASP A 202 -16.90 5.18 -32.12
C ASP A 202 -18.38 5.45 -32.45
N ASN A 203 -19.22 5.66 -31.43
CA ASN A 203 -20.66 5.86 -31.54
C ASN A 203 -21.33 4.84 -32.48
N TYR A 204 -21.00 3.55 -32.31
CA TYR A 204 -21.51 2.43 -33.11
C TYR A 204 -21.41 2.63 -34.63
N THR A 205 -20.43 3.43 -35.09
CA THR A 205 -20.29 3.85 -36.48
C THR A 205 -19.06 3.22 -37.12
N CYS A 206 -19.22 2.66 -38.32
CA CYS A 206 -18.11 2.12 -39.10
C CYS A 206 -17.10 3.23 -39.42
N GLN A 207 -15.86 3.06 -38.96
CA GLN A 207 -14.78 4.04 -39.15
C GLN A 207 -14.24 4.11 -40.59
N ILE A 208 -14.66 3.21 -41.48
CA ILE A 208 -14.30 3.23 -42.91
C ILE A 208 -15.37 3.90 -43.77
N CYS A 209 -16.64 3.53 -43.60
CA CYS A 209 -17.72 3.98 -44.50
C CYS A 209 -18.78 4.87 -43.85
N GLY A 210 -18.67 5.16 -42.56
CA GLY A 210 -19.61 6.01 -41.84
C GLY A 210 -20.98 5.37 -41.55
N LYS A 211 -21.17 4.07 -41.85
CA LYS A 211 -22.43 3.37 -41.55
C LYS A 211 -22.67 3.30 -40.03
N TYR A 212 -23.75 3.91 -39.56
CA TYR A 212 -24.23 3.83 -38.17
C TYR A 212 -25.00 2.53 -37.93
N MET A 213 -24.71 1.81 -36.84
CA MET A 213 -25.27 0.48 -36.52
C MET A 213 -25.56 0.35 -35.00
N PRO A 214 -26.55 1.10 -34.46
CA PRO A 214 -26.83 1.13 -33.02
C PRO A 214 -27.45 -0.16 -32.48
N ASP A 215 -28.01 -1.00 -33.35
CA ASP A 215 -28.54 -2.32 -33.03
C ASP A 215 -27.45 -3.41 -32.95
N GLU A 216 -26.18 -3.02 -33.15
CA GLU A 216 -24.98 -3.87 -33.18
C GLU A 216 -24.99 -4.93 -34.31
N VAL A 217 -26.02 -4.95 -35.17
CA VAL A 217 -26.16 -5.98 -36.21
C VAL A 217 -25.13 -5.77 -37.32
N GLY A 218 -24.20 -6.73 -37.41
CA GLY A 218 -23.10 -6.68 -38.38
C GLY A 218 -21.98 -5.71 -38.01
N LEU A 219 -21.97 -5.20 -36.77
CA LEU A 219 -20.90 -4.38 -36.21
C LEU A 219 -19.79 -5.27 -35.67
N GLN A 220 -18.53 -4.95 -36.01
CA GLN A 220 -17.36 -5.68 -35.54
C GLN A 220 -16.29 -4.70 -35.05
N VAL A 221 -15.61 -5.04 -33.95
CA VAL A 221 -14.39 -4.35 -33.51
C VAL A 221 -13.20 -5.09 -34.07
N ASP A 222 -12.38 -4.40 -34.87
CA ASP A 222 -11.19 -4.94 -35.52
C ASP A 222 -9.96 -4.06 -35.27
N HIS A 223 -8.78 -4.64 -35.45
CA HIS A 223 -7.52 -3.92 -35.32
C HIS A 223 -7.20 -3.10 -36.58
N ILE A 224 -6.80 -1.83 -36.43
CA ILE A 224 -6.30 -0.99 -37.53
C ILE A 224 -5.08 -1.63 -38.15
N VAL A 225 -4.02 -1.84 -37.36
CA VAL A 225 -2.88 -2.69 -37.71
C VAL A 225 -3.20 -4.13 -37.27
N PRO A 226 -3.26 -5.11 -38.20
CA PRO A 226 -3.55 -6.49 -37.84
C PRO A 226 -2.56 -7.05 -36.80
N VAL A 227 -3.05 -7.91 -35.90
CA VAL A 227 -2.21 -8.60 -34.91
C VAL A 227 -1.06 -9.38 -35.57
N SER A 228 -1.28 -9.95 -36.75
CA SER A 228 -0.23 -10.65 -37.52
C SER A 228 0.91 -9.74 -37.99
N LYS A 229 0.69 -8.42 -38.01
CA LYS A 229 1.68 -7.38 -38.34
C LYS A 229 2.19 -6.63 -37.11
N GLY A 230 1.97 -7.18 -35.91
CA GLY A 230 2.42 -6.57 -34.64
C GLY A 230 1.41 -5.62 -33.99
N GLY A 231 0.19 -5.52 -34.50
CA GLY A 231 -0.85 -4.67 -33.91
C GLY A 231 -1.24 -5.11 -32.49
N ARG A 232 -1.38 -4.12 -31.61
CA ARG A 232 -1.78 -4.31 -30.19
C ARG A 232 -3.28 -4.12 -30.00
N SER A 233 -3.86 -4.77 -29.00
CA SER A 233 -5.26 -4.61 -28.60
C SER A 233 -5.42 -3.40 -27.67
N ILE A 234 -5.01 -2.23 -28.14
CA ILE A 234 -5.10 -0.94 -27.44
C ILE A 234 -6.13 -0.06 -28.15
N SER A 235 -6.67 0.94 -27.44
CA SER A 235 -7.75 1.79 -27.96
C SER A 235 -7.37 2.41 -29.30
N SER A 236 -6.17 3.01 -29.41
CA SER A 236 -5.70 3.68 -30.63
C SER A 236 -5.56 2.77 -31.84
N ASN A 237 -5.43 1.45 -31.64
CA ASN A 237 -5.31 0.46 -32.70
C ASN A 237 -6.60 -0.35 -32.93
N LEU A 238 -7.70 -0.01 -32.25
CA LEU A 238 -8.99 -0.67 -32.43
C LEU A 238 -9.99 0.29 -33.07
N GLN A 239 -10.88 -0.25 -33.90
CA GLN A 239 -11.92 0.51 -34.59
C GLN A 239 -13.19 -0.31 -34.78
N VAL A 240 -14.33 0.36 -34.86
CA VAL A 240 -15.59 -0.23 -35.29
C VAL A 240 -15.66 -0.31 -36.82
N LEU A 241 -16.04 -1.48 -37.35
CA LEU A 241 -16.27 -1.74 -38.77
C LEU A 241 -17.62 -2.43 -38.99
N CYS A 242 -18.28 -2.14 -40.13
CA CYS A 242 -19.39 -2.97 -40.58
C CYS A 242 -18.87 -4.26 -41.24
N SER A 243 -19.70 -5.30 -41.29
CA SER A 243 -19.35 -6.61 -41.86
C SER A 243 -18.75 -6.52 -43.28
N LYS A 244 -19.27 -5.63 -44.13
CA LYS A 244 -18.76 -5.39 -45.49
C LYS A 244 -17.34 -4.80 -45.49
N CYS A 245 -17.10 -3.78 -44.68
CA CYS A 245 -15.79 -3.13 -44.58
C CYS A 245 -14.76 -4.05 -43.91
N ASN A 246 -15.14 -4.76 -42.84
CA ASN A 246 -14.26 -5.72 -42.19
C ASN A 246 -13.86 -6.87 -43.14
N GLY A 247 -14.84 -7.42 -43.88
CA GLY A 247 -14.58 -8.45 -44.88
C GLY A 247 -13.65 -8.00 -46.01
N SER A 248 -13.75 -6.73 -46.41
CA SER A 248 -12.90 -6.13 -47.45
C SER A 248 -11.48 -5.84 -46.97
N LYS A 249 -11.32 -5.47 -45.69
CA LYS A 249 -10.01 -5.23 -45.04
C LYS A 249 -9.21 -6.52 -44.89
N SER A 250 -9.80 -7.58 -44.33
CA SER A 250 -9.08 -8.83 -44.05
C SER A 250 -7.77 -8.59 -43.27
N ASN A 251 -6.71 -9.36 -43.53
CA ASN A 251 -5.38 -9.19 -42.90
C ASN A 251 -4.50 -8.12 -43.59
N LYS A 252 -5.09 -7.20 -44.37
CA LYS A 252 -4.36 -6.10 -45.01
C LYS A 252 -4.02 -5.02 -43.99
#